data_AF-A0A2N9XJS7-F1
#
_entry.id   AF-A0A2N9XJS7-F1
#
_cell.length_a   1.000
_cell.length_b   1.000
_cell.length_c   1.000
_cell.angle_alpha   90.00
_cell.angle_beta   90.00
_cell.angle_gamma   90.00
#
_symmetry.space_group_name_H-M   'P 1'
#
loop_
_entity.id
_entity.type
_entity.pdbx_description
1 polymer ?
#
loop_
_entity_poly.entity_id
_entity_poly.type
_entity_poly.pdbx_seq_one_letter_code
_entity_poly.pdbx_strand_id
1 'polypeptide(L)'
;MFSDIIVNILLIFDDPIFWIVIIILIILLLLLCIAWILNKILDLGEAHPKPAKYSLIILVLVSIVAGGFKIRDLYYERPPYRFWNELVKKNPKPNDITQEEFEAKNRAGYCWRDRKYYSKEELWHKAMKSLTGRMIYENNLFWDNEVLDAEGKRSWTSADCERWNSCKVWRVPVTLTNQEFKAYVGDGEHYREKVDGLKNAENVQSYMYTSDKNYINDEFKLKDFILIHDNIEGTTIYGKNCCSILNKTEWSVIRKNYNLYFVKSEMGTFVEESKIPEDLNIDSWGVGNFYLSVTNFTIGDRRELPDKPNNVFYLNNCGDILYKPFYFMQ
;
A
#
# COMPACT_ATOMS: atom_id res chain seq x y z
N MET A 1 12.50 26.01 46.91
CA MET A 1 13.52 25.03 47.34
C MET A 1 13.23 23.61 46.87
N PHE A 2 12.12 22.95 47.27
CA PHE A 2 11.80 21.61 46.74
C PHE A 2 11.41 21.59 45.25
N SER A 3 10.71 22.62 44.76
CA SER A 3 10.31 22.74 43.35
C SER A 3 11.52 22.78 42.41
N ASP A 4 12.55 23.55 42.77
CA ASP A 4 13.71 23.85 41.93
C ASP A 4 14.63 22.62 41.76
N ILE A 5 14.63 21.71 42.75
CA ILE A 5 15.34 20.44 42.68
C ILE A 5 14.64 19.49 41.69
N ILE A 6 13.31 19.42 41.73
CA ILE A 6 12.53 18.54 40.83
C ILE A 6 12.65 19.01 39.37
N VAL A 7 12.60 20.33 39.12
CA VAL A 7 12.79 20.88 37.76
C VAL A 7 14.20 20.60 37.22
N ASN A 8 15.25 20.76 38.03
CA ASN A 8 16.62 20.43 37.61
C ASN A 8 16.82 18.91 37.38
N ILE A 9 16.14 18.04 38.13
CA ILE A 9 16.17 16.59 37.88
C ILE A 9 15.50 16.26 36.55
N LEU A 10 14.33 16.85 36.25
CA LEU A 10 13.62 16.63 34.97
C LEU A 10 14.45 17.07 33.76
N LEU A 11 15.11 18.22 33.83
CA LEU A 11 15.97 18.73 32.74
C LEU A 11 17.17 17.82 32.39
N ILE A 12 17.60 16.93 33.30
CA ILE A 12 18.66 15.95 33.02
C ILE A 12 18.14 14.79 32.16
N PHE A 13 16.83 14.48 32.22
CA PHE A 13 16.23 13.37 31.45
C PHE A 13 15.87 13.73 30.00
N ASP A 14 15.76 15.02 29.66
CA ASP A 14 15.50 15.49 28.28
C ASP A 14 16.79 15.81 27.50
N ASP A 15 17.99 15.74 28.11
CA ASP A 15 19.25 15.97 27.41
C ASP A 15 19.62 14.77 26.51
N PRO A 16 19.72 14.92 25.17
CA PRO A 16 20.15 13.83 24.29
C PRO A 16 21.58 13.34 24.59
N ILE A 17 22.44 14.17 25.19
CA ILE A 17 23.79 13.77 25.62
C ILE A 17 23.70 12.75 26.77
N PHE A 18 22.76 12.92 27.70
CA PHE A 18 22.54 11.97 28.80
C PHE A 18 22.14 10.59 28.27
N TRP A 19 21.22 10.54 27.30
CA TRP A 19 20.83 9.29 26.63
C TRP A 19 21.96 8.65 25.82
N ILE A 20 22.77 9.45 25.11
CA ILE A 20 23.96 8.96 24.40
C ILE A 20 24.97 8.35 25.38
N VAL A 21 25.22 8.99 26.53
CA VAL A 21 26.11 8.47 27.58
C VAL A 21 25.57 7.17 28.18
N ILE A 22 24.27 7.06 28.42
CA ILE A 22 23.62 5.81 28.88
C ILE A 22 23.78 4.70 27.84
N ILE A 23 23.54 4.98 26.56
CA ILE A 23 23.70 3.98 25.48
C ILE A 23 25.16 3.51 25.38
N ILE A 24 26.13 4.43 25.46
CA ILE A 24 27.56 4.09 25.48
C ILE A 24 27.92 3.24 26.70
N LEU A 25 27.40 3.56 27.89
CA LEU A 25 27.58 2.75 29.11
C LEU A 25 27.00 1.34 28.98
N ILE A 26 25.80 1.20 28.40
CA ILE A 26 25.17 -0.11 28.15
C ILE A 26 25.99 -0.92 27.14
N ILE A 27 26.48 -0.29 26.07
CA ILE A 27 27.36 -0.95 25.08
C ILE A 27 28.68 -1.40 25.72
N LEU A 28 29.31 -0.57 26.56
CA LEU A 28 30.51 -0.94 27.31
C LEU A 28 30.26 -2.11 28.28
N LEU A 29 29.13 -2.09 29.01
CA LEU A 29 28.72 -3.21 29.88
C LEU A 29 28.51 -4.50 29.09
N LEU A 30 27.83 -4.44 27.93
CA LEU A 30 27.64 -5.59 27.06
C LEU A 30 28.96 -6.14 26.51
N LEU A 31 29.88 -5.27 26.07
CA LEU A 31 31.22 -5.66 25.62
C LEU A 31 32.05 -6.29 26.74
N LEU A 32 31.97 -5.77 27.97
CA LEU A 32 32.62 -6.36 29.14
C LEU A 32 32.02 -7.72 29.51
N CYS A 33 30.69 -7.88 29.44
CA CYS A 33 30.04 -9.17 29.63
C CYS A 33 30.43 -10.17 28.54
N ILE A 34 30.51 -9.77 27.27
CA ILE A 34 30.98 -10.61 26.16
C ILE A 34 32.44 -11.02 26.39
N ALA A 35 33.32 -10.09 26.76
CA ALA A 35 34.72 -10.39 27.06
C ALA A 35 34.88 -11.36 28.24
N TRP A 36 34.09 -11.18 29.31
CA TRP A 36 34.09 -12.07 30.48
C TRP A 36 33.57 -13.47 30.14
N ILE A 37 32.50 -13.57 29.32
CA ILE A 37 31.99 -14.84 28.80
C ILE A 37 33.03 -15.52 27.91
N LEU A 38 33.70 -14.78 27.02
CA LEU A 38 34.78 -15.32 26.17
C LEU A 38 35.95 -15.82 27.00
N ASN A 39 36.40 -15.08 28.03
CA ASN A 39 37.47 -15.53 28.92
C ASN A 39 37.06 -16.81 29.65
N LYS A 40 35.85 -16.86 30.23
CA LYS A 40 35.28 -18.06 30.85
C LYS A 40 35.22 -19.26 29.89
N ILE A 41 34.97 -19.04 28.61
CA ILE A 41 34.94 -20.09 27.58
C ILE A 41 36.36 -20.54 27.21
N LEU A 42 37.35 -19.64 27.20
CA LEU A 42 38.76 -19.98 26.99
C LEU A 42 39.31 -20.80 28.17
N ASP A 43 39.08 -20.36 29.41
CA ASP A 43 39.44 -21.07 30.64
C ASP A 43 38.87 -22.51 30.64
N LEU A 44 37.60 -22.66 30.24
CA LEU A 44 36.92 -23.95 30.13
C LEU A 44 37.43 -24.78 28.93
N GLY A 45 37.91 -24.12 27.88
CA GLY A 45 38.52 -24.71 26.69
C GLY A 45 39.89 -25.33 26.96
N GLU A 46 40.71 -24.69 27.78
CA GLU A 46 42.00 -25.26 28.23
C GLU A 46 41.78 -26.44 29.18
N ALA A 47 40.86 -26.31 30.14
CA ALA A 47 40.55 -27.38 31.08
C ALA A 47 39.92 -28.62 30.41
N HIS A 48 38.93 -28.42 29.53
CA HIS A 48 38.14 -29.49 28.91
C HIS A 48 37.90 -29.26 27.40
N PRO A 49 38.95 -29.42 26.55
CA PRO A 49 38.94 -28.99 25.14
C PRO A 49 37.94 -29.70 24.21
N LYS A 50 37.43 -30.88 24.60
CA LYS A 50 36.38 -31.58 23.84
C LYS A 50 34.99 -30.98 24.10
N PRO A 51 34.40 -31.05 25.31
CA PRO A 51 33.05 -30.54 25.54
C PRO A 51 32.92 -29.02 25.31
N ALA A 52 33.92 -28.21 25.71
CA ALA A 52 33.87 -26.76 25.52
C ALA A 52 33.71 -26.36 24.05
N LYS A 53 34.41 -27.06 23.13
CA LYS A 53 34.31 -26.86 21.68
C LYS A 53 32.91 -27.18 21.15
N TYR A 54 32.28 -28.25 21.62
CA TYR A 54 30.90 -28.59 21.23
C TYR A 54 29.89 -27.59 21.79
N SER A 55 30.01 -27.17 23.06
CA SER A 55 29.14 -26.15 23.66
C SER A 55 29.20 -24.82 22.91
N LEU A 56 30.39 -24.37 22.51
CA LEU A 56 30.54 -23.15 21.71
C LEU A 56 29.88 -23.27 20.33
N ILE A 57 30.07 -24.40 19.63
CA ILE A 57 29.45 -24.66 18.32
C ILE A 57 27.91 -24.70 18.45
N ILE A 58 27.37 -25.36 19.48
CA ILE A 58 25.93 -25.42 19.74
C ILE A 58 25.38 -24.01 20.01
N LEU A 59 26.07 -23.21 20.83
CA LEU A 59 25.60 -21.86 21.17
C LEU A 59 25.61 -20.94 19.94
N VAL A 60 26.65 -21.00 19.09
CA VAL A 60 26.70 -20.29 17.81
C VAL A 60 25.58 -20.75 16.87
N LEU A 61 25.32 -22.06 16.75
CA LEU A 61 24.22 -22.57 15.92
C LEU A 61 22.86 -22.11 16.44
N VAL A 62 22.63 -22.12 17.75
CA VAL A 62 21.40 -21.59 18.37
C VAL A 62 21.26 -20.09 18.12
N SER A 63 22.34 -19.30 18.19
CA SER A 63 22.32 -17.87 17.84
C SER A 63 22.01 -17.62 16.37
N ILE A 64 22.58 -18.42 15.45
CA ILE A 64 22.28 -18.34 14.00
C ILE A 64 20.82 -18.71 13.73
N VAL A 65 20.30 -19.75 14.38
CA VAL A 65 18.90 -20.18 14.23
C VAL A 65 17.93 -19.15 14.81
N ALA A 66 18.17 -18.65 16.02
CA ALA A 66 17.31 -17.63 16.65
C ALA A 66 17.36 -16.28 15.92
N GLY A 67 18.54 -15.84 15.48
CA GLY A 67 18.71 -14.66 14.63
C GLY A 67 18.03 -14.85 13.27
N GLY A 68 18.20 -16.02 12.65
CA GLY A 68 17.57 -16.39 11.39
C GLY A 68 16.04 -16.39 11.46
N PHE A 69 15.45 -16.93 12.53
CA PHE A 69 14.00 -16.84 12.75
C PHE A 69 13.54 -15.39 12.93
N LYS A 70 14.25 -14.58 13.73
CA LYS A 70 13.86 -13.17 13.94
C LYS A 70 13.99 -12.30 12.68
N ILE A 71 14.97 -12.59 11.82
CA ILE A 71 15.10 -11.99 10.48
C ILE A 71 14.01 -12.50 9.54
N ARG A 72 13.66 -13.79 9.61
CA ARG A 72 12.57 -14.38 8.82
C ARG A 72 11.24 -13.70 9.13
N ASP A 73 10.90 -13.55 10.41
CA ASP A 73 9.59 -13.01 10.79
C ASP A 73 9.45 -11.54 10.33
N LEU A 74 10.52 -10.72 10.48
CA LEU A 74 10.64 -9.38 9.86
C LEU A 74 10.48 -9.37 8.33
N TYR A 75 10.97 -10.39 7.63
CA TYR A 75 10.87 -10.50 6.16
C TYR A 75 9.48 -10.97 5.69
N TYR A 76 8.75 -11.72 6.53
CA TYR A 76 7.45 -12.30 6.19
C TYR A 76 6.28 -11.38 6.52
N GLU A 77 6.41 -10.47 7.50
CA GLU A 77 5.38 -9.46 7.80
C GLU A 77 5.19 -8.47 6.64
N ARG A 78 6.29 -7.98 6.03
CA ARG A 78 6.27 -6.94 4.97
C ARG A 78 7.31 -7.22 3.88
N PRO A 79 7.10 -8.25 3.02
CA PRO A 79 8.09 -8.67 2.04
C PRO A 79 8.28 -7.66 0.90
N PRO A 80 9.52 -7.46 0.41
CA PRO A 80 9.78 -6.55 -0.70
C PRO A 80 9.05 -6.98 -1.99
N TYR A 81 8.66 -6.00 -2.79
CA TYR A 81 7.92 -6.18 -4.04
C TYR A 81 6.55 -6.86 -3.88
N ARG A 82 5.94 -6.83 -2.69
CA ARG A 82 4.64 -7.47 -2.39
C ARG A 82 3.57 -7.19 -3.46
N PHE A 83 3.27 -5.92 -3.74
CA PHE A 83 2.18 -5.57 -4.68
C PHE A 83 2.49 -6.01 -6.12
N TRP A 84 3.75 -5.96 -6.53
CA TRP A 84 4.21 -6.50 -7.82
C TRP A 84 4.00 -8.03 -7.88
N ASN A 85 4.45 -8.75 -6.84
CA ASN A 85 4.33 -10.20 -6.75
C ASN A 85 2.86 -10.65 -6.69
N GLU A 86 1.99 -9.92 -5.99
CA GLU A 86 0.54 -10.16 -5.97
C GLU A 86 -0.09 -9.94 -7.35
N LEU A 87 0.28 -8.86 -8.07
CA LEU A 87 -0.23 -8.58 -9.42
C LEU A 87 0.20 -9.65 -10.45
N VAL A 88 1.47 -10.06 -10.45
CA VAL A 88 1.99 -11.06 -11.39
C VAL A 88 1.38 -12.45 -11.14
N LYS A 89 1.16 -12.83 -9.88
CA LYS A 89 0.46 -14.09 -9.52
C LYS A 89 -0.94 -14.21 -10.11
N LYS A 90 -1.62 -13.09 -10.42
CA LYS A 90 -2.94 -13.08 -11.08
C LYS A 90 -2.91 -13.40 -12.58
N ASN A 91 -1.74 -13.43 -13.23
CA ASN A 91 -1.57 -13.73 -14.66
C ASN A 91 -0.35 -14.66 -14.87
N PRO A 92 -0.36 -15.89 -14.33
CA PRO A 92 0.81 -16.78 -14.33
C PRO A 92 1.11 -17.33 -15.73
N LYS A 93 2.38 -17.68 -15.97
CA LYS A 93 2.79 -18.43 -17.17
C LYS A 93 2.20 -19.85 -17.15
N PRO A 94 1.55 -20.33 -18.22
CA PRO A 94 1.17 -21.73 -18.32
C PRO A 94 2.38 -22.68 -18.37
N ASN A 95 2.20 -23.93 -17.93
CA ASN A 95 3.29 -24.92 -17.87
C ASN A 95 3.72 -25.41 -19.26
N ASP A 96 2.77 -25.42 -20.21
CA ASP A 96 2.88 -25.86 -21.59
C ASP A 96 3.51 -24.83 -22.56
N ILE A 97 3.78 -23.61 -22.07
CA ILE A 97 4.21 -22.47 -22.89
C ILE A 97 5.68 -22.11 -22.60
N THR A 98 6.46 -21.81 -23.64
CA THR A 98 7.87 -21.39 -23.49
C THR A 98 7.98 -20.00 -22.87
N GLN A 99 9.13 -19.68 -22.25
CA GLN A 99 9.36 -18.34 -21.72
C GLN A 99 9.30 -17.27 -22.83
N GLU A 100 9.86 -17.57 -24.00
CA GLU A 100 9.86 -16.67 -25.16
C GLU A 100 8.44 -16.35 -25.65
N GLU A 101 7.57 -17.36 -25.78
CA GLU A 101 6.17 -17.15 -26.19
C GLU A 101 5.38 -16.40 -25.11
N PHE A 102 5.58 -16.75 -23.83
CA PHE A 102 4.96 -16.05 -22.70
C PHE A 102 5.24 -14.56 -22.75
N GLU A 103 6.52 -14.18 -22.86
CA GLU A 103 6.94 -12.80 -22.93
C GLU A 103 6.52 -12.10 -24.23
N ALA A 104 6.58 -12.79 -25.38
CA ALA A 104 6.18 -12.21 -26.67
C ALA A 104 4.69 -11.84 -26.67
N LYS A 105 3.82 -12.74 -26.19
CA LYS A 105 2.38 -12.46 -26.03
C LYS A 105 2.11 -11.44 -24.93
N ASN A 106 2.87 -11.45 -23.83
CA ASN A 106 2.78 -10.42 -22.81
C ASN A 106 3.11 -9.01 -23.35
N ARG A 107 4.19 -8.86 -24.11
CA ARG A 107 4.56 -7.62 -24.81
C ARG A 107 3.57 -7.20 -25.90
N ALA A 108 2.71 -8.11 -26.36
CA ALA A 108 1.61 -7.85 -27.28
C ALA A 108 0.26 -7.53 -26.57
N GLY A 109 0.22 -7.48 -25.23
CA GLY A 109 -1.00 -7.19 -24.47
C GLY A 109 -1.93 -8.38 -24.22
N TYR A 110 -1.45 -9.63 -24.34
CA TYR A 110 -2.24 -10.84 -24.09
C TYR A 110 -2.46 -11.09 -22.59
N CYS A 111 -3.69 -11.42 -22.20
CA CYS A 111 -4.00 -11.96 -20.88
C CYS A 111 -3.93 -13.50 -20.90
N TRP A 112 -3.02 -14.10 -20.14
CA TRP A 112 -2.86 -15.54 -20.03
C TRP A 112 -3.93 -16.19 -19.15
N ARG A 113 -4.34 -15.55 -18.05
CA ARG A 113 -5.44 -16.02 -17.18
C ARG A 113 -6.73 -16.22 -17.97
N ASP A 114 -7.11 -15.20 -18.72
CA ASP A 114 -8.39 -15.13 -19.46
C ASP A 114 -8.24 -15.59 -20.93
N ARG A 115 -7.03 -16.03 -21.32
CA ARG A 115 -6.62 -16.58 -22.63
C ARG A 115 -6.97 -15.74 -23.86
N LYS A 116 -6.99 -14.41 -23.74
CA LYS A 116 -7.28 -13.51 -24.88
C LYS A 116 -6.61 -12.14 -24.78
N TYR A 117 -6.63 -11.42 -25.91
CA TYR A 117 -6.43 -9.97 -25.93
C TYR A 117 -7.72 -9.26 -25.51
N TYR A 118 -7.59 -8.11 -24.85
CA TYR A 118 -8.71 -7.29 -24.42
C TYR A 118 -8.77 -5.95 -25.18
N SER A 119 -9.99 -5.50 -25.49
CA SER A 119 -10.21 -4.11 -25.89
C SER A 119 -10.03 -3.16 -24.71
N LYS A 120 -9.77 -1.86 -24.99
CA LYS A 120 -9.74 -0.82 -23.96
C LYS A 120 -11.02 -0.75 -23.13
N GLU A 121 -12.17 -1.04 -23.74
CA GLU A 121 -13.47 -1.02 -23.05
C GLU A 121 -13.58 -2.15 -22.02
N GLU A 122 -13.24 -3.37 -22.40
CA GLU A 122 -13.22 -4.51 -21.46
C GLU A 122 -12.16 -4.32 -20.35
N LEU A 123 -10.99 -3.78 -20.68
CA LEU A 123 -9.98 -3.40 -19.70
C LEU A 123 -10.52 -2.36 -18.72
N TRP A 124 -11.34 -1.39 -19.17
CA TRP A 124 -11.96 -0.39 -18.31
C TRP A 124 -12.86 -1.03 -17.25
N HIS A 125 -13.75 -1.95 -17.63
CA HIS A 125 -14.64 -2.61 -16.68
C HIS A 125 -13.86 -3.41 -15.62
N LYS A 126 -12.81 -4.12 -16.03
CA LYS A 126 -11.92 -4.85 -15.09
C LYS A 126 -11.10 -3.91 -14.20
N ALA A 127 -10.58 -2.83 -14.77
CA ALA A 127 -9.79 -1.85 -14.04
C ALA A 127 -10.64 -1.06 -13.03
N MET A 128 -11.91 -0.77 -13.31
CA MET A 128 -12.82 -0.16 -12.33
C MET A 128 -13.14 -1.08 -11.16
N LYS A 129 -13.32 -2.38 -11.41
CA LYS A 129 -13.42 -3.37 -10.33
C LYS A 129 -12.13 -3.43 -9.50
N SER A 130 -10.97 -3.49 -10.15
CA SER A 130 -9.69 -3.54 -9.45
C SER A 130 -9.31 -2.23 -8.74
N LEU A 131 -9.79 -1.07 -9.21
CA LEU A 131 -9.66 0.23 -8.53
C LEU A 131 -10.54 0.26 -7.27
N THR A 132 -11.77 -0.24 -7.37
CA THR A 132 -12.66 -0.41 -6.21
C THR A 132 -12.03 -1.36 -5.18
N GLY A 133 -11.42 -2.47 -5.64
CA GLY A 133 -10.65 -3.37 -4.78
C GLY A 133 -9.44 -2.74 -4.10
N ARG A 134 -8.83 -1.69 -4.69
CA ARG A 134 -7.74 -0.91 -4.07
C ARG A 134 -8.29 0.05 -3.01
N MET A 135 -9.38 0.74 -3.27
CA MET A 135 -10.06 1.60 -2.28
C MET A 135 -10.48 0.80 -1.04
N ILE A 136 -11.02 -0.41 -1.25
CA ILE A 136 -11.36 -1.36 -0.18
C ILE A 136 -10.10 -1.76 0.60
N TYR A 137 -9.00 -2.12 -0.08
CA TYR A 137 -7.73 -2.43 0.60
C TYR A 137 -7.20 -1.26 1.45
N GLU A 138 -7.27 -0.03 0.94
CA GLU A 138 -6.85 1.16 1.70
C GLU A 138 -7.77 1.42 2.90
N ASN A 139 -9.06 1.08 2.82
CA ASN A 139 -9.98 1.12 3.96
C ASN A 139 -9.73 0.00 4.98
N ASN A 140 -9.31 -1.19 4.55
CA ASN A 140 -8.99 -2.29 5.45
C ASN A 140 -7.83 -1.96 6.40
N LEU A 141 -6.84 -1.16 5.99
CA LEU A 141 -5.74 -0.73 6.87
C LEU A 141 -6.24 -0.07 8.16
N PHE A 142 -7.38 0.62 8.12
CA PHE A 142 -8.02 1.20 9.30
C PHE A 142 -8.74 0.12 10.14
N TRP A 143 -9.51 -0.77 9.49
CA TRP A 143 -10.19 -1.90 10.15
C TRP A 143 -9.23 -2.86 10.85
N ASP A 144 -8.09 -3.16 10.23
CA ASP A 144 -7.04 -4.05 10.75
C ASP A 144 -6.09 -3.33 11.75
N ASN A 145 -6.26 -2.01 11.92
CA ASN A 145 -5.45 -1.14 12.80
C ASN A 145 -3.95 -1.12 12.41
N GLU A 146 -3.69 -1.09 11.10
CA GLU A 146 -2.36 -1.01 10.48
C GLU A 146 -1.92 0.40 10.10
N VAL A 147 -2.81 1.42 10.18
CA VAL A 147 -2.48 2.81 9.86
C VAL A 147 -1.51 3.41 10.89
N LEU A 148 -0.32 3.78 10.42
CA LEU A 148 0.74 4.42 11.21
C LEU A 148 0.93 5.89 10.80
N ASP A 149 1.18 6.75 11.77
CA ASP A 149 1.54 8.15 11.55
C ASP A 149 3.00 8.35 11.08
N ALA A 150 3.44 9.61 10.99
CA ALA A 150 4.82 9.98 10.66
C ALA A 150 5.87 9.47 11.68
N GLU A 151 5.46 9.17 12.91
CA GLU A 151 6.31 8.67 14.00
C GLU A 151 6.27 7.13 14.10
N GLY A 152 5.48 6.46 13.26
CA GLY A 152 5.30 5.01 13.27
C GLY A 152 4.35 4.49 14.35
N LYS A 153 3.55 5.37 14.96
CA LYS A 153 2.53 5.02 15.97
C LYS A 153 1.19 4.78 15.30
N ARG A 154 0.35 3.90 15.88
CA ARG A 154 -1.03 3.72 15.42
C ARG A 154 -1.81 5.01 15.59
N SER A 155 -2.44 5.49 14.51
CA SER A 155 -3.16 6.76 14.48
C SER A 155 -4.68 6.56 14.47
N TRP A 156 -5.20 5.89 13.45
CA TRP A 156 -6.63 5.66 13.23
C TRP A 156 -6.99 4.18 13.32
N THR A 157 -8.21 3.88 13.76
CA THR A 157 -8.61 2.52 14.18
C THR A 157 -9.96 2.07 13.62
N SER A 158 -10.27 0.79 13.76
CA SER A 158 -11.61 0.24 13.48
C SER A 158 -12.72 0.93 14.28
N ALA A 159 -12.45 1.35 15.51
CA ALA A 159 -13.39 2.08 16.34
C ALA A 159 -13.77 3.44 15.75
N ASP A 160 -12.87 4.10 15.01
CA ASP A 160 -13.15 5.34 14.30
C ASP A 160 -14.00 5.10 13.04
N CYS A 161 -13.74 3.98 12.32
CA CYS A 161 -14.57 3.53 11.20
C CYS A 161 -16.02 3.26 11.65
N GLU A 162 -16.20 2.58 12.78
CA GLU A 162 -17.51 2.34 13.39
C GLU A 162 -18.17 3.66 13.82
N ARG A 163 -17.45 4.49 14.59
CA ARG A 163 -17.96 5.75 15.17
C ARG A 163 -18.47 6.73 14.11
N TRP A 164 -17.85 6.78 12.93
CA TRP A 164 -18.21 7.68 11.84
C TRP A 164 -18.92 6.98 10.68
N ASN A 165 -19.24 5.68 10.81
CA ASN A 165 -19.86 4.85 9.76
C ASN A 165 -19.07 4.86 8.41
N SER A 166 -17.77 5.10 8.49
CA SER A 166 -16.88 5.33 7.34
C SER A 166 -16.15 4.04 6.91
N CYS A 167 -15.00 4.16 6.26
CA CYS A 167 -14.13 3.07 5.79
C CYS A 167 -14.87 2.13 4.82
N LYS A 168 -15.63 2.71 3.88
CA LYS A 168 -16.46 2.03 2.88
C LYS A 168 -16.30 2.67 1.50
N VAL A 169 -16.59 1.90 0.45
CA VAL A 169 -16.72 2.41 -0.91
C VAL A 169 -18.17 2.29 -1.33
N TRP A 170 -18.78 3.39 -1.78
CA TRP A 170 -20.16 3.42 -2.25
C TRP A 170 -20.18 3.55 -3.77
N ARG A 171 -20.84 2.62 -4.45
CA ARG A 171 -21.22 2.74 -5.86
C ARG A 171 -22.63 3.31 -5.93
N VAL A 172 -22.74 4.56 -6.37
CA VAL A 172 -24.03 5.28 -6.49
C VAL A 172 -24.42 5.32 -7.97
N PRO A 173 -25.64 4.88 -8.35
CA PRO A 173 -26.08 4.78 -9.74
C PRO A 173 -26.53 6.14 -10.32
N VAL A 174 -25.63 7.12 -10.30
CA VAL A 174 -25.82 8.46 -10.89
C VAL A 174 -24.73 8.77 -11.91
N THR A 175 -25.04 9.61 -12.88
CA THR A 175 -24.23 9.83 -14.09
C THR A 175 -23.37 11.09 -14.06
N LEU A 176 -23.19 11.71 -12.89
CA LEU A 176 -22.48 12.98 -12.73
C LEU A 176 -20.98 12.83 -13.04
N THR A 177 -20.45 13.71 -13.87
CA THR A 177 -19.00 13.95 -14.01
C THR A 177 -18.41 14.53 -12.72
N ASN A 178 -17.07 14.53 -12.60
CA ASN A 178 -16.37 15.20 -11.50
C ASN A 178 -16.79 16.68 -11.38
N GLN A 179 -16.90 17.37 -12.52
CA GLN A 179 -17.31 18.77 -12.62
C GLN A 179 -18.74 18.98 -12.11
N GLU A 180 -19.69 18.20 -12.61
CA GLU A 180 -21.10 18.28 -12.20
C GLU A 180 -21.29 17.89 -10.73
N PHE A 181 -20.58 16.87 -10.23
CA PHE A 181 -20.64 16.49 -8.82
C PHE A 181 -20.06 17.58 -7.93
N LYS A 182 -18.93 18.19 -8.31
CA LYS A 182 -18.33 19.29 -7.54
C LYS A 182 -19.26 20.50 -7.47
N ALA A 183 -19.91 20.87 -8.59
CA ALA A 183 -20.93 21.91 -8.62
C ALA A 183 -22.17 21.54 -7.80
N TYR A 184 -22.59 20.26 -7.81
CA TYR A 184 -23.72 19.77 -7.02
C TYR A 184 -23.48 19.88 -5.52
N VAL A 185 -22.30 19.46 -5.01
CA VAL A 185 -21.99 19.63 -3.57
C VAL A 185 -21.76 21.09 -3.21
N GLY A 186 -20.99 21.82 -4.01
CA GLY A 186 -20.65 23.23 -3.78
C GLY A 186 -19.71 23.47 -2.60
N ASP A 187 -19.24 24.72 -2.47
CA ASP A 187 -18.25 25.12 -1.47
C ASP A 187 -18.89 25.57 -0.14
N GLY A 188 -19.38 24.62 0.66
CA GLY A 188 -19.98 24.91 1.97
C GLY A 188 -20.16 23.66 2.86
N GLU A 189 -20.39 23.87 4.15
CA GLU A 189 -20.40 22.80 5.18
C GLU A 189 -21.48 21.71 4.93
N HIS A 190 -22.59 22.08 4.27
CA HIS A 190 -23.67 21.18 3.86
C HIS A 190 -23.29 20.14 2.77
N TYR A 191 -22.01 20.02 2.39
CA TYR A 191 -21.57 18.95 1.47
C TYR A 191 -21.93 17.56 2.01
N ARG A 192 -21.91 17.36 3.34
CA ARG A 192 -22.21 16.07 3.98
C ARG A 192 -23.64 15.62 3.72
N GLU A 193 -24.62 16.49 3.97
CA GLU A 193 -26.04 16.20 3.74
C GLU A 193 -26.32 15.75 2.31
N LYS A 194 -25.71 16.41 1.31
CA LYS A 194 -25.86 16.06 -0.11
C LYS A 194 -25.21 14.71 -0.44
N VAL A 195 -24.01 14.46 0.09
CA VAL A 195 -23.25 13.23 -0.11
C VAL A 195 -23.94 12.03 0.55
N ASP A 196 -24.42 12.21 1.78
CA ASP A 196 -25.11 11.17 2.53
C ASP A 196 -26.53 10.93 1.95
N GLY A 197 -27.18 11.97 1.41
CA GLY A 197 -28.38 11.82 0.59
C GLY A 197 -28.16 10.93 -0.64
N LEU A 198 -26.99 11.02 -1.28
CA LEU A 198 -26.61 10.13 -2.39
C LEU A 198 -26.20 8.71 -1.92
N LYS A 199 -25.59 8.55 -0.75
CA LYS A 199 -25.31 7.22 -0.16
C LYS A 199 -26.58 6.46 0.23
N ASN A 200 -27.65 7.18 0.59
CA ASN A 200 -28.93 6.63 1.00
C ASN A 200 -29.96 6.50 -0.15
N ALA A 201 -29.56 6.75 -1.40
CA ALA A 201 -30.44 6.63 -2.57
C ALA A 201 -30.75 5.16 -2.93
N GLU A 202 -31.79 4.94 -3.74
CA GLU A 202 -32.15 3.60 -4.20
C GLU A 202 -31.05 2.95 -5.07
N ASN A 203 -30.93 1.63 -4.99
CA ASN A 203 -29.98 0.81 -5.77
C ASN A 203 -28.49 1.13 -5.55
N VAL A 204 -28.15 1.96 -4.56
CA VAL A 204 -26.78 2.17 -4.09
C VAL A 204 -26.23 0.87 -3.50
N GLN A 205 -24.93 0.61 -3.73
CA GLN A 205 -24.22 -0.51 -3.14
C GLN A 205 -23.02 0.00 -2.34
N SER A 206 -22.87 -0.48 -1.11
CA SER A 206 -21.66 -0.32 -0.31
C SER A 206 -20.80 -1.57 -0.36
N TYR A 207 -19.49 -1.36 -0.36
CA TYR A 207 -18.45 -2.37 -0.26
C TYR A 207 -17.53 -2.02 0.89
N MET A 208 -17.35 -2.94 1.83
CA MET A 208 -16.47 -2.84 2.98
C MET A 208 -15.30 -3.81 2.85
N TYR A 209 -15.50 -4.98 2.23
CA TYR A 209 -14.48 -5.99 2.00
C TYR A 209 -14.52 -6.56 0.58
N THR A 210 -13.39 -7.05 0.08
CA THR A 210 -13.31 -7.74 -1.23
C THR A 210 -13.96 -9.13 -1.21
N SER A 211 -14.32 -9.63 -0.03
CA SER A 211 -15.14 -10.82 0.22
C SER A 211 -16.65 -10.54 0.18
N ASP A 212 -17.09 -9.28 0.09
CA ASP A 212 -18.50 -8.93 0.06
C ASP A 212 -19.17 -9.48 -1.21
N LYS A 213 -20.29 -10.21 -1.04
CA LYS A 213 -21.06 -10.77 -2.16
C LYS A 213 -21.44 -9.72 -3.21
N ASN A 214 -21.71 -8.49 -2.78
CA ASN A 214 -22.04 -7.38 -3.66
C ASN A 214 -20.85 -7.00 -4.56
N TYR A 215 -19.64 -6.89 -4.01
CA TYR A 215 -18.42 -6.60 -4.77
C TYR A 215 -17.97 -7.80 -5.64
N ILE A 216 -18.10 -9.03 -5.13
CA ILE A 216 -17.81 -10.25 -5.89
C ILE A 216 -18.71 -10.32 -7.14
N ASN A 217 -20.02 -10.08 -6.98
CA ASN A 217 -20.99 -10.18 -8.07
C ASN A 217 -21.04 -8.95 -8.99
N ASP A 218 -20.56 -7.77 -8.58
CA ASP A 218 -20.54 -6.60 -9.46
C ASP A 218 -19.44 -6.71 -10.52
N GLU A 219 -19.82 -6.85 -11.77
CA GLU A 219 -18.90 -6.88 -12.92
C GLU A 219 -18.64 -5.49 -13.52
N PHE A 220 -19.16 -4.41 -12.91
CA PHE A 220 -18.97 -3.01 -13.35
C PHE A 220 -19.40 -2.76 -14.81
N LYS A 221 -20.33 -3.58 -15.33
CA LYS A 221 -20.80 -3.60 -16.73
C LYS A 221 -21.45 -2.29 -17.20
N LEU A 222 -22.19 -1.62 -16.33
CA LEU A 222 -22.78 -0.31 -16.62
C LEU A 222 -21.77 0.78 -16.30
N LYS A 223 -21.70 1.84 -17.11
CA LYS A 223 -20.80 2.99 -16.89
C LYS A 223 -21.49 4.18 -16.19
N ASP A 224 -22.74 3.99 -15.82
CA ASP A 224 -23.64 5.01 -15.30
C ASP A 224 -23.66 4.99 -13.76
N PHE A 225 -22.46 5.18 -13.18
CA PHE A 225 -22.25 5.24 -11.74
C PHE A 225 -21.12 6.22 -11.40
N ILE A 226 -21.04 6.55 -10.11
CA ILE A 226 -19.87 7.18 -9.47
C ILE A 226 -19.37 6.28 -8.34
N LEU A 227 -18.11 6.45 -7.94
CA LEU A 227 -17.59 5.88 -6.68
C LEU A 227 -17.35 6.99 -5.65
N ILE A 228 -17.80 6.73 -4.43
CA ILE A 228 -17.51 7.52 -3.23
C ILE A 228 -16.60 6.66 -2.36
N HIS A 229 -15.32 6.97 -2.34
CA HIS A 229 -14.35 6.36 -1.42
C HIS A 229 -14.39 7.15 -0.12
N ASP A 230 -14.94 6.55 0.93
CA ASP A 230 -15.20 7.20 2.22
C ASP A 230 -14.31 6.56 3.28
N ASN A 231 -13.38 7.34 3.85
CA ASN A 231 -12.49 6.90 4.93
C ASN A 231 -12.45 7.92 6.08
N ILE A 232 -11.59 7.70 7.07
CA ILE A 232 -11.49 8.55 8.27
C ILE A 232 -10.85 9.92 7.97
N GLU A 233 -9.97 9.98 6.96
CA GLU A 233 -9.25 11.19 6.56
C GLU A 233 -10.09 12.08 5.63
N GLY A 234 -11.02 11.49 4.86
CA GLY A 234 -12.01 12.22 4.09
C GLY A 234 -12.79 11.38 3.07
N THR A 235 -13.66 12.06 2.33
CA THR A 235 -14.44 11.47 1.23
C THR A 235 -13.81 11.88 -0.11
N THR A 236 -13.46 10.93 -0.96
CA THR A 236 -12.90 11.15 -2.31
C THR A 236 -13.87 10.65 -3.38
N ILE A 237 -14.17 11.51 -4.36
CA ILE A 237 -15.17 11.30 -5.41
C ILE A 237 -14.52 10.97 -6.75
N TYR A 238 -15.11 9.97 -7.41
CA TYR A 238 -14.75 9.47 -8.73
C TYR A 238 -16.04 9.48 -9.57
N GLY A 239 -16.28 10.59 -10.26
CA GLY A 239 -17.45 10.77 -11.14
C GLY A 239 -17.41 9.87 -12.37
N LYS A 240 -18.48 9.90 -13.18
CA LYS A 240 -18.63 9.07 -14.39
C LYS A 240 -17.46 9.24 -15.40
N ASN A 241 -16.85 10.41 -15.45
CA ASN A 241 -15.67 10.71 -16.29
C ASN A 241 -14.32 10.53 -15.58
N CYS A 242 -14.27 9.91 -14.39
CA CYS A 242 -13.03 9.81 -13.62
C CYS A 242 -11.90 9.11 -14.38
N CYS A 243 -12.23 8.09 -15.16
CA CYS A 243 -11.28 7.00 -15.36
C CYS A 243 -11.23 6.56 -16.83
N SER A 244 -10.03 6.40 -17.40
CA SER A 244 -9.84 5.97 -18.79
C SER A 244 -8.60 5.11 -19.01
N ILE A 245 -8.66 4.20 -19.99
CA ILE A 245 -7.55 3.30 -20.32
C ILE A 245 -6.62 3.94 -21.35
N LEU A 246 -5.38 4.18 -20.94
CA LEU A 246 -4.28 4.58 -21.82
C LEU A 246 -3.52 3.33 -22.27
N ASN A 247 -3.08 3.32 -23.53
CA ASN A 247 -2.01 2.45 -23.99
C ASN A 247 -0.63 3.08 -23.69
N LYS A 248 0.43 2.28 -23.82
CA LYS A 248 1.82 2.70 -23.59
C LYS A 248 2.26 3.95 -24.38
N THR A 249 1.78 4.13 -25.60
CA THR A 249 2.10 5.30 -26.44
C THR A 249 1.44 6.58 -25.92
N GLU A 250 0.14 6.54 -25.65
CA GLU A 250 -0.63 7.66 -25.08
C GLU A 250 -0.08 8.07 -23.71
N TRP A 251 0.23 7.09 -22.86
CA TRP A 251 0.88 7.33 -21.58
C TRP A 251 2.23 8.02 -21.76
N SER A 252 3.06 7.58 -22.70
CA SER A 252 4.40 8.16 -22.95
C SER A 252 4.36 9.64 -23.34
N VAL A 253 3.28 10.12 -23.97
CA VAL A 253 3.09 11.55 -24.30
C VAL A 253 2.91 12.40 -23.03
N ILE A 254 2.16 11.92 -22.04
CA ILE A 254 1.83 12.69 -20.83
C ILE A 254 2.70 12.37 -19.61
N ARG A 255 3.38 11.22 -19.58
CA ARG A 255 4.19 10.71 -18.45
C ARG A 255 5.16 11.73 -17.85
N LYS A 256 5.73 12.61 -18.66
CA LYS A 256 6.69 13.65 -18.24
C LYS A 256 6.15 14.66 -17.21
N ASN A 257 4.84 14.71 -16.98
CA ASN A 257 4.21 15.58 -15.99
C ASN A 257 3.92 14.85 -14.64
N TYR A 258 4.44 13.64 -14.45
CA TYR A 258 4.08 12.76 -13.33
C TYR A 258 5.30 12.18 -12.63
N ASN A 259 5.22 12.07 -11.30
CA ASN A 259 6.20 11.39 -10.47
C ASN A 259 5.70 10.01 -10.05
N LEU A 260 6.60 9.03 -9.93
CA LEU A 260 6.26 7.66 -9.51
C LEU A 260 6.33 7.56 -7.98
N TYR A 261 5.25 7.10 -7.35
CA TYR A 261 5.02 7.23 -5.91
C TYR A 261 5.16 5.89 -5.18
N PHE A 262 6.16 5.78 -4.29
CA PHE A 262 6.56 4.54 -3.59
C PHE A 262 6.28 4.52 -2.06
N VAL A 263 6.05 5.69 -1.42
CA VAL A 263 5.18 5.90 -0.22
C VAL A 263 5.70 5.33 1.18
N LYS A 264 5.64 6.00 2.38
CA LYS A 264 6.24 5.46 3.67
C LYS A 264 5.64 5.59 5.16
N SER A 265 4.47 6.16 5.46
CA SER A 265 3.71 6.10 6.77
C SER A 265 2.44 5.21 6.95
N GLU A 266 1.16 5.35 6.51
CA GLU A 266 0.30 6.25 5.70
C GLU A 266 0.13 7.68 6.30
N MET A 267 0.62 8.86 5.84
CA MET A 267 1.69 9.46 4.99
C MET A 267 2.64 8.58 4.12
N GLY A 268 2.42 7.26 4.10
CA GLY A 268 2.53 6.30 2.99
C GLY A 268 2.89 4.77 3.13
N THR A 269 2.86 4.07 4.27
CA THR A 269 3.75 2.97 4.84
C THR A 269 4.84 2.25 3.99
N PHE A 270 4.71 2.09 2.69
CA PHE A 270 5.03 0.85 1.99
C PHE A 270 6.27 0.85 1.04
N VAL A 271 7.38 1.57 1.31
CA VAL A 271 8.51 1.71 0.33
C VAL A 271 8.98 0.40 -0.30
N GLU A 272 9.30 -0.64 0.48
CA GLU A 272 9.84 -1.89 -0.09
C GLU A 272 8.75 -2.78 -0.70
N GLU A 273 7.57 -2.86 -0.06
CA GLU A 273 6.38 -3.58 -0.57
C GLU A 273 5.88 -3.00 -1.91
N SER A 274 6.07 -1.69 -2.12
CA SER A 274 5.65 -0.89 -3.28
C SER A 274 6.68 -0.77 -4.40
N LYS A 275 7.88 -1.35 -4.27
CA LYS A 275 8.81 -1.38 -5.39
C LYS A 275 8.33 -2.36 -6.47
N ILE A 276 8.72 -2.05 -7.70
CA ILE A 276 8.85 -3.04 -8.78
C ILE A 276 10.32 -3.50 -8.74
N PRO A 277 10.64 -4.79 -8.97
CA PRO A 277 12.02 -5.24 -9.02
C PRO A 277 12.86 -4.45 -10.02
N GLU A 278 14.09 -4.11 -9.63
CA GLU A 278 15.06 -3.40 -10.47
C GLU A 278 15.50 -4.27 -11.65
N ASP A 279 15.98 -3.64 -12.73
CA ASP A 279 16.34 -4.25 -14.03
C ASP A 279 15.24 -5.08 -14.74
N LEU A 280 14.01 -5.03 -14.26
CA LEU A 280 12.91 -5.84 -14.79
C LEU A 280 12.21 -5.20 -16.01
N ASN A 281 12.19 -5.92 -17.14
CA ASN A 281 11.30 -5.58 -18.25
C ASN A 281 9.84 -5.94 -17.89
N ILE A 282 9.09 -4.98 -17.35
CA ILE A 282 7.70 -5.19 -16.92
C ILE A 282 6.76 -5.66 -18.04
N ASP A 283 7.03 -5.29 -19.31
CA ASP A 283 6.19 -5.69 -20.44
C ASP A 283 6.29 -7.21 -20.69
N SER A 284 7.46 -7.82 -20.41
CA SER A 284 7.66 -9.28 -20.46
C SER A 284 6.79 -10.03 -19.46
N TRP A 285 6.39 -9.39 -18.36
CA TRP A 285 5.46 -9.93 -17.34
C TRP A 285 4.00 -9.54 -17.59
N GLY A 286 3.73 -8.84 -18.69
CA GLY A 286 2.38 -8.43 -19.09
C GLY A 286 1.85 -7.28 -18.25
N VAL A 287 2.72 -6.37 -17.80
CA VAL A 287 2.38 -5.14 -17.06
C VAL A 287 2.98 -3.93 -17.77
N GLY A 288 2.22 -2.84 -17.89
CA GLY A 288 2.72 -1.58 -18.50
C GLY A 288 2.50 -1.41 -20.01
N ASN A 289 1.83 -2.36 -20.66
CA ASN A 289 1.22 -2.15 -21.99
C ASN A 289 0.03 -1.17 -21.92
N PHE A 290 -0.68 -1.19 -20.80
CA PHE A 290 -1.85 -0.37 -20.51
C PHE A 290 -1.75 0.27 -19.11
N TYR A 291 -2.46 1.38 -18.94
CA TYR A 291 -2.51 2.15 -17.71
C TYR A 291 -3.95 2.62 -17.45
N LEU A 292 -4.38 2.61 -16.19
CA LEU A 292 -5.62 3.25 -15.78
C LEU A 292 -5.28 4.68 -15.36
N SER A 293 -5.68 5.64 -16.19
CA SER A 293 -5.69 7.04 -15.80
C SER A 293 -6.94 7.35 -14.98
N VAL A 294 -6.78 8.16 -13.93
CA VAL A 294 -7.81 8.52 -12.96
C VAL A 294 -7.72 10.00 -12.62
N THR A 295 -8.88 10.67 -12.63
CA THR A 295 -9.15 12.01 -12.12
C THR A 295 -10.16 11.86 -10.99
N ASN A 296 -9.80 12.26 -9.77
CA ASN A 296 -10.68 12.27 -8.61
C ASN A 296 -10.54 13.59 -7.84
N PHE A 297 -11.35 13.81 -6.82
CA PHE A 297 -11.17 14.94 -5.89
C PHE A 297 -11.69 14.61 -4.48
N THR A 298 -11.03 15.16 -3.47
CA THR A 298 -11.50 15.11 -2.07
C THR A 298 -12.56 16.18 -1.85
N ILE A 299 -13.64 15.86 -1.13
CA ILE A 299 -14.71 16.82 -0.84
C ILE A 299 -14.22 17.85 0.17
N GLY A 300 -14.58 19.12 -0.05
CA GLY A 300 -14.07 20.26 0.72
C GLY A 300 -12.78 20.86 0.17
N ASP A 301 -12.09 20.19 -0.76
CA ASP A 301 -10.96 20.77 -1.48
C ASP A 301 -11.45 21.86 -2.44
N ARG A 302 -11.03 23.10 -2.23
CA ARG A 302 -11.41 24.27 -3.03
C ARG A 302 -10.57 24.46 -4.30
N ARG A 303 -9.53 23.65 -4.52
CA ARG A 303 -8.73 23.70 -5.75
C ARG A 303 -9.58 23.35 -6.97
N GLU A 304 -9.31 23.95 -8.11
CA GLU A 304 -9.97 23.58 -9.36
C GLU A 304 -9.68 22.12 -9.74
N LEU A 305 -10.60 21.49 -10.47
CA LEU A 305 -10.39 20.12 -10.93
C LEU A 305 -9.30 20.12 -12.02
N PRO A 306 -8.29 19.25 -11.96
CA PRO A 306 -7.22 19.25 -12.94
C PRO A 306 -7.73 18.81 -14.32
N ASP A 307 -7.30 19.52 -15.37
CA ASP A 307 -7.55 19.19 -16.78
C ASP A 307 -6.97 17.83 -17.22
N LYS A 308 -6.15 17.22 -16.36
CA LYS A 308 -5.44 15.96 -16.59
C LYS A 308 -5.72 14.99 -15.43
N PRO A 309 -5.63 13.67 -15.68
CA PRO A 309 -5.63 12.66 -14.63
C PRO A 309 -4.64 13.00 -13.52
N ASN A 310 -5.07 13.00 -12.27
CA ASN A 310 -4.18 13.24 -11.13
C ASN A 310 -3.44 11.97 -10.68
N ASN A 311 -3.98 10.79 -11.00
CA ASN A 311 -3.38 9.49 -10.72
C ASN A 311 -3.33 8.63 -12.00
N VAL A 312 -2.25 7.87 -12.21
CA VAL A 312 -2.15 6.88 -13.30
C VAL A 312 -1.52 5.58 -12.77
N PHE A 313 -2.28 4.50 -12.81
CA PHE A 313 -1.89 3.18 -12.32
C PHE A 313 -1.40 2.28 -13.46
N TYR A 314 -0.39 1.45 -13.22
CA TYR A 314 -0.06 0.35 -14.12
C TYR A 314 -1.21 -0.66 -14.16
N LEU A 315 -1.47 -1.22 -15.34
CA LEU A 315 -2.33 -2.39 -15.49
C LEU A 315 -1.52 -3.62 -15.89
N ASN A 316 -1.94 -4.79 -15.42
CA ASN A 316 -1.64 -6.02 -16.14
C ASN A 316 -2.55 -6.16 -17.39
N ASN A 317 -2.16 -7.01 -18.32
CA ASN A 317 -2.91 -7.27 -19.57
C ASN A 317 -4.34 -7.83 -19.33
N CYS A 318 -4.67 -8.22 -18.11
CA CYS A 318 -5.97 -8.74 -17.70
C CYS A 318 -6.85 -7.70 -16.97
N GLY A 319 -6.41 -6.44 -16.88
CA GLY A 319 -7.16 -5.34 -16.27
C GLY A 319 -7.11 -5.26 -14.73
N ASP A 320 -6.22 -6.00 -14.06
CA ASP A 320 -5.91 -5.73 -12.66
C ASP A 320 -4.94 -4.54 -12.54
N ILE A 321 -5.17 -3.66 -11.57
CA ILE A 321 -4.29 -2.52 -11.31
C ILE A 321 -3.17 -2.88 -10.34
N LEU A 322 -1.98 -2.29 -10.53
CA LEU A 322 -0.92 -2.29 -9.53
C LEU A 322 -1.27 -1.27 -8.43
N TYR A 323 -1.42 -1.73 -7.18
CA TYR A 323 -1.95 -0.88 -6.10
C TYR A 323 -0.98 0.23 -5.67
N LYS A 324 0.30 -0.14 -5.55
CA LYS A 324 1.48 0.73 -5.47
C LYS A 324 2.60 0.02 -6.27
N PRO A 325 3.52 0.72 -6.97
CA PRO A 325 3.59 2.17 -7.08
C PRO A 325 2.69 2.67 -8.21
N PHE A 326 2.29 3.94 -8.13
CA PHE A 326 1.50 4.60 -9.17
C PHE A 326 2.03 6.00 -9.45
N TYR A 327 1.66 6.56 -10.59
CA TYR A 327 2.08 7.90 -10.99
C TYR A 327 1.10 8.96 -10.47
N PHE A 328 1.62 10.01 -9.85
CA PHE A 328 0.85 11.16 -9.37
C PHE A 328 1.26 12.43 -10.14
N MET A 329 0.28 13.26 -10.49
CA MET A 329 0.52 14.56 -11.13
C MET A 329 0.88 15.61 -10.07
N GLN A 330 1.97 16.33 -10.29
CA GLN A 330 2.54 17.29 -9.34
C GLN A 330 1.86 18.67 -9.40
#